data_AF-A0A0D3K517-F1
#
_entry.id   AF-A0A0D3K517-F1
#
_cell.length_a   1.000
_cell.length_b   1.000
_cell.length_c   1.000
_cell.angle_alpha   90.00
_cell.angle_beta   90.00
_cell.angle_gamma   90.00
#
_symmetry.space_group_name_H-M   'P 1'
#
loop_
_entity.id
_entity.type
_entity.pdbx_description
1 polymer ?
#
loop_
_entity_poly.entity_id
_entity_poly.type
_entity_poly.pdbx_seq_one_letter_code
_entity_poly.pdbx_strand_id
1 'polypeptide(L)'
;MNATSLCVGLDQTVRGYFAQALSMLDSSAPPLVPLSRALLKRGDDSTSNAIIAAFACDSTFAAFAKNEMDGIIARDDEDAEKLAAGIREAVARGVLDPNPPVEPVCKVNVAGKSADQVAGEIVAKLGAEASTGCVLVLQGLSGTGKGTTVSKLEMLLPKCVCWSNGN
;
A
#
# COMPACT_ATOMS: atom_id res chain seq x y z
N MET A 1 -4.57 33.98 -20.44
CA MET A 1 -3.55 33.16 -21.14
C MET A 1 -3.38 31.89 -20.31
N ASN A 2 -3.75 30.75 -20.88
CA ASN A 2 -3.77 29.43 -20.24
C ASN A 2 -2.36 28.83 -20.17
N ALA A 3 -1.91 28.44 -18.99
CA ALA A 3 -0.68 27.67 -18.79
C ALA A 3 -1.00 26.16 -18.86
N THR A 4 -1.45 25.68 -20.03
CA THR A 4 -1.73 24.26 -20.32
C THR A 4 -0.58 23.61 -21.11
N SER A 5 0.66 24.08 -20.97
CA SER A 5 1.74 23.53 -21.79
C SER A 5 3.06 23.62 -21.06
N LEU A 6 3.44 22.56 -20.33
CA LEU A 6 4.83 22.09 -20.26
C LEU A 6 4.97 20.75 -19.49
N CYS A 7 4.45 19.64 -20.03
CA CYS A 7 4.85 18.30 -19.58
C CYS A 7 4.91 17.36 -20.79
N VAL A 8 5.95 17.49 -21.62
CA VAL A 8 6.23 16.55 -22.70
C VAL A 8 7.51 15.79 -22.36
N GLY A 9 7.38 14.60 -21.79
CA GLY A 9 8.55 13.77 -21.49
C GLY A 9 8.32 12.46 -20.72
N LEU A 10 7.12 11.87 -20.70
CA LEU A 10 6.88 10.56 -20.07
C LEU A 10 6.14 9.61 -21.01
N ASP A 11 6.60 8.36 -21.00
CA ASP A 11 6.05 7.17 -21.67
C ASP A 11 4.53 7.05 -21.48
N GLN A 12 3.81 6.63 -22.52
CA GLN A 12 2.35 6.50 -22.53
C GLN A 12 1.81 5.62 -21.39
N THR A 13 2.60 4.66 -20.91
CA THR A 13 2.22 3.77 -19.80
C THR A 13 2.28 4.50 -18.44
N VAL A 14 3.31 5.32 -18.24
CA VAL A 14 3.51 6.12 -17.01
C VAL A 14 2.51 7.27 -16.95
N ARG A 15 2.13 7.84 -18.10
CA ARG A 15 1.06 8.82 -18.20
C ARG A 15 -0.28 8.28 -17.69
N GLY A 16 -0.59 7.00 -17.89
CA GLY A 16 -1.84 6.40 -17.42
C GLY A 16 -1.94 6.39 -15.89
N TYR A 17 -0.89 5.93 -15.21
CA TYR A 17 -0.86 5.84 -13.74
C TYR A 17 -0.76 7.23 -13.09
N PHE A 18 0.06 8.14 -13.62
CA PHE A 18 0.15 9.51 -13.10
C PHE A 18 -1.08 10.36 -13.41
N ALA A 19 -1.68 10.23 -14.61
CA ALA A 19 -2.92 10.94 -14.93
C ALA A 19 -4.08 10.42 -14.10
N GLN A 20 -4.12 9.13 -13.74
CA GLN A 20 -5.13 8.62 -12.81
C GLN A 20 -4.94 9.21 -11.40
N ALA A 21 -3.70 9.27 -10.90
CA ALA A 21 -3.38 9.92 -9.62
C ALA A 21 -3.65 11.43 -9.62
N LEU A 22 -3.38 12.14 -10.72
CA LEU A 22 -3.63 13.58 -10.89
C LEU A 22 -5.11 13.90 -11.17
N SER A 23 -5.84 13.03 -11.88
CA SER A 23 -7.28 13.21 -12.15
C SER A 23 -8.15 12.95 -10.92
N MET A 24 -7.62 12.28 -9.89
CA MET A 24 -8.24 12.14 -8.59
C MET A 24 -8.06 13.38 -7.69
N LEU A 25 -7.27 14.38 -8.10
CA LEU A 25 -7.22 15.69 -7.46
C LEU A 25 -8.38 16.57 -7.97
N ASP A 26 -9.61 16.10 -7.78
CA ASP A 26 -10.80 16.94 -7.97
C ASP A 26 -11.02 17.79 -6.70
N SER A 27 -10.73 19.08 -6.84
CA SER A 27 -11.28 20.28 -6.20
C SER A 27 -11.54 20.37 -4.68
N SER A 28 -11.20 19.37 -3.85
CA SER A 28 -11.18 19.51 -2.39
C SER A 28 -9.79 19.22 -1.84
N ALA A 29 -8.78 19.93 -2.37
CA ALA A 29 -7.40 19.82 -1.87
C ALA A 29 -7.42 20.02 -0.34
N PRO A 30 -7.01 19.01 0.45
CA PRO A 30 -6.95 19.15 1.90
C PRO A 30 -6.05 20.35 2.23
N PRO A 31 -6.39 21.14 3.26
CA PRO A 31 -5.62 22.33 3.59
C PRO A 31 -4.14 21.95 3.74
N LEU A 32 -3.25 22.71 3.09
CA LEU A 32 -1.80 22.51 3.14
C LEU A 32 -1.35 22.60 4.60
N VAL A 33 -1.27 21.45 5.28
CA VAL A 33 -0.74 21.36 6.64
C VAL A 33 0.77 21.60 6.54
N PRO A 34 1.32 22.64 7.18
CA PRO A 34 2.75 22.87 7.17
C PRO A 34 3.48 21.64 7.72
N LEU A 35 4.48 21.16 6.98
CA LEU A 35 5.31 20.05 7.45
C LEU A 35 5.97 20.44 8.77
N SER A 36 5.63 19.72 9.83
CA SER A 36 6.18 19.92 11.17
C SER A 36 6.85 18.67 11.67
N ARG A 37 7.82 18.82 12.58
CA ARG A 37 8.47 17.66 13.24
C ARG A 37 7.45 16.75 13.91
N ALA A 38 6.38 17.31 14.49
CA ALA A 38 5.32 16.53 15.11
C ALA A 38 4.57 15.68 14.09
N LEU A 39 4.23 16.25 12.92
CA LEU A 39 3.59 15.52 11.82
C LEU A 39 4.51 14.42 11.26
N LEU A 40 5.79 14.72 11.04
CA LEU A 40 6.75 13.74 10.52
C LEU A 40 6.99 12.57 11.48
N LYS A 41 6.97 12.84 12.79
CA LYS A 41 7.12 11.80 13.83
C LYS A 41 5.97 10.80 13.88
N ARG A 42 4.78 11.14 13.34
CA ARG A 42 3.62 10.22 13.34
C ARG A 42 3.82 9.03 12.41
N GLY A 43 4.49 9.25 11.27
CA GLY A 43 4.77 8.18 10.30
C GLY A 43 3.52 7.45 9.79
N ASP A 44 2.37 8.11 9.80
CA ASP A 44 1.08 7.54 9.39
C ASP A 44 0.67 8.05 8.00
N ASP A 45 -0.53 7.66 7.56
CA ASP A 45 -1.09 8.08 6.27
C ASP A 45 -1.22 9.61 6.16
N SER A 46 -1.49 10.32 7.26
CA SER A 46 -1.52 11.79 7.27
C SER A 46 -0.14 12.41 7.01
N THR A 47 0.93 11.80 7.53
CA THR A 47 2.31 12.22 7.26
C THR A 47 2.64 12.06 5.78
N SER A 48 2.37 10.88 5.21
CA SER A 48 2.63 10.59 3.80
C SER A 48 1.85 11.53 2.88
N ASN A 49 0.56 11.74 3.15
CA ASN A 49 -0.28 12.65 2.36
C ASN A 49 0.22 14.09 2.40
N ALA A 50 0.70 14.57 3.56
CA ALA A 50 1.25 15.92 3.68
C ALA A 50 2.57 16.09 2.91
N ILE A 51 3.45 15.08 2.94
CA ILE A 51 4.70 15.09 2.16
C ILE A 51 4.37 15.10 0.65
N ILE A 52 3.47 14.23 0.21
CA ILE A 52 3.05 14.17 -1.20
C ILE A 52 2.48 15.52 -1.64
N ALA A 53 1.58 16.11 -0.85
CA ALA A 53 1.00 17.42 -1.17
C ALA A 53 2.06 18.53 -1.21
N ALA A 54 3.03 18.52 -0.29
CA ALA A 54 4.08 19.54 -0.22
C ALA A 54 5.07 19.47 -1.39
N PHE A 55 5.33 18.28 -1.93
CA PHE A 55 6.35 18.05 -2.96
C PHE A 55 5.78 17.56 -4.31
N ALA A 56 4.45 17.61 -4.50
CA ALA A 56 3.80 17.11 -5.72
C ALA A 56 4.34 17.74 -7.02
N CYS A 57 4.76 19.00 -6.96
CA CYS A 57 5.30 19.75 -8.09
C CYS A 57 6.84 19.84 -8.10
N ASP A 58 7.54 19.18 -7.17
CA ASP A 58 9.00 19.17 -7.10
C ASP A 58 9.54 18.01 -7.96
N SER A 59 10.16 18.34 -9.09
CA SER A 59 10.72 17.35 -10.01
C SER A 59 11.87 16.54 -9.41
N THR A 60 12.64 17.13 -8.49
CA THR A 60 13.73 16.45 -7.80
C THR A 60 13.16 15.40 -6.85
N PHE A 61 12.12 15.77 -6.10
CA PHE A 61 11.42 14.83 -5.23
C PHE A 61 10.75 13.71 -6.03
N ALA A 62 10.10 14.03 -7.15
CA ALA A 62 9.46 13.04 -8.01
C ALA A 62 10.47 12.03 -8.59
N ALA A 63 11.62 12.51 -9.07
CA ALA A 63 12.69 11.63 -9.56
C ALA A 63 13.28 10.75 -8.46
N PHE A 64 13.50 11.32 -7.27
CA PHE A 64 13.96 10.56 -6.10
C PHE A 64 12.96 9.48 -5.69
N ALA A 65 11.69 9.84 -5.50
CA ALA A 65 10.63 8.90 -5.11
C ALA A 65 10.47 7.76 -6.12
N LYS A 66 10.62 8.06 -7.43
CA LYS A 66 10.62 7.04 -8.46
C LYS A 66 11.80 6.06 -8.32
N ASN A 67 13.02 6.56 -8.17
CA ASN A 67 14.19 5.69 -8.03
C ASN A 67 14.09 4.76 -6.80
N GLU A 68 13.60 5.28 -5.68
CA GLU A 68 13.35 4.47 -4.48
C GLU A 68 12.27 3.41 -4.73
N MET A 69 11.18 3.77 -5.42
CA MET A 69 10.13 2.83 -5.80
C MET A 69 10.65 1.72 -6.73
N ASP A 70 11.43 2.07 -7.74
CA ASP A 70 12.04 1.12 -8.67
C ASP A 70 12.95 0.13 -7.92
N GLY A 71 13.71 0.61 -6.93
CA GLY A 71 14.53 -0.23 -6.05
C GLY A 71 13.70 -1.17 -5.16
N ILE A 72 12.55 -0.73 -4.67
CA ILE A 72 11.61 -1.56 -3.91
C ILE A 72 11.02 -2.67 -4.80
N ILE A 73 10.60 -2.34 -6.02
CA ILE A 73 10.05 -3.30 -6.98
C ILE A 73 11.09 -4.39 -7.30
N ALA A 74 12.32 -3.99 -7.59
CA ALA A 74 13.39 -4.94 -7.88
C ALA A 74 13.67 -5.92 -6.72
N ARG A 75 13.56 -5.43 -5.47
CA ARG A 75 13.69 -6.28 -4.28
C ARG A 75 12.50 -7.21 -4.09
N ASP A 76 11.27 -6.73 -4.31
CA ASP A 76 10.06 -7.55 -4.25
C ASP A 76 10.14 -8.69 -5.29
N ASP A 77 10.66 -8.43 -6.49
CA ASP A 77 10.88 -9.45 -7.53
C ASP A 77 11.93 -10.49 -7.09
N GLU A 78 13.07 -10.05 -6.54
CA GLU A 78 14.11 -10.94 -6.02
C GLU A 78 13.60 -11.84 -4.88
N ASP A 79 12.81 -11.26 -3.96
CA ASP A 79 12.21 -12.00 -2.85
C ASP A 79 11.14 -12.98 -3.34
N ALA A 80 10.36 -12.62 -4.36
CA ALA A 80 9.38 -13.51 -4.97
C ALA A 80 10.05 -14.73 -5.62
N GLU A 81 11.17 -14.55 -6.32
CA GLU A 81 11.93 -15.65 -6.92
C GLU A 81 12.50 -16.61 -5.85
N LYS A 82 13.09 -16.08 -4.78
CA LYS A 82 13.62 -16.88 -3.67
C LYS A 82 12.52 -17.65 -2.96
N LEU A 83 11.39 -17.00 -2.69
CA LEU A 83 10.24 -17.63 -2.06
C LEU A 83 9.68 -18.76 -2.93
N ALA A 84 9.56 -18.54 -4.25
CA ALA A 84 9.12 -19.56 -5.19
C ALA A 84 10.08 -20.76 -5.26
N ALA A 85 11.40 -20.53 -5.18
CA ALA A 85 12.39 -21.60 -5.09
C ALA A 85 12.23 -22.42 -3.80
N GLY A 86 12.07 -21.75 -2.65
CA GLY A 86 11.83 -22.40 -1.36
C GLY A 86 10.55 -23.23 -1.33
N ILE A 87 9.45 -22.71 -1.89
CA ILE A 87 8.17 -23.44 -2.01
C ILE A 87 8.35 -24.71 -2.85
N ARG A 88 9.02 -24.63 -4.01
CA ARG A 88 9.28 -25.80 -4.86
C ARG A 88 10.06 -26.89 -4.13
N GLU A 89 11.09 -26.51 -3.38
CA GLU A 89 11.88 -27.45 -2.58
C GLU A 89 11.03 -28.11 -1.47
N ALA A 90 10.21 -27.32 -0.77
CA ALA A 90 9.34 -27.84 0.29
C ALA A 90 8.27 -28.80 -0.24
N VAL A 91 7.71 -28.52 -1.42
CA VAL A 91 6.80 -29.43 -2.13
C VAL A 91 7.54 -30.71 -2.55
N ALA A 92 8.74 -30.61 -3.11
CA ALA A 92 9.54 -31.77 -3.51
C ALA A 92 9.89 -32.69 -2.33
N ARG A 93 10.07 -32.11 -1.13
CA ARG A 93 10.28 -32.84 0.13
C ARG A 93 9.00 -33.43 0.73
N GLY A 94 7.84 -33.17 0.14
CA GLY A 94 6.54 -33.58 0.66
C GLY A 94 6.13 -32.85 1.95
N VAL A 95 6.76 -31.72 2.26
CA VAL A 95 6.42 -30.88 3.43
C VAL A 95 5.19 -30.02 3.14
N LEU A 96 5.05 -29.54 1.90
CA LEU A 96 3.91 -28.76 1.45
C LEU A 96 3.12 -29.51 0.37
N ASP A 97 1.80 -29.34 0.40
CA ASP A 97 0.92 -29.73 -0.70
C ASP A 97 1.18 -28.80 -1.90
N PRO A 98 1.40 -29.31 -3.13
CA PRO A 98 1.52 -28.49 -4.33
C PRO A 98 0.25 -27.69 -4.66
N ASN A 99 -0.91 -28.12 -4.21
CA ASN A 99 -2.19 -27.49 -4.50
C ASN A 99 -3.11 -27.50 -3.27
N PRO A 100 -2.76 -26.73 -2.22
CA PRO A 100 -3.59 -26.65 -1.03
C PRO A 100 -4.94 -26.01 -1.38
N PRO A 101 -6.02 -26.36 -0.67
CA PRO A 101 -7.28 -25.63 -0.80
C PRO A 101 -7.08 -24.19 -0.31
N VAL A 102 -7.32 -23.21 -1.19
CA VAL A 102 -7.23 -21.79 -0.87
C VAL A 102 -8.60 -21.14 -0.96
N GLU A 103 -8.97 -20.37 0.06
CA GLU A 103 -10.21 -19.59 0.06
C GLU A 103 -10.18 -18.47 -1.00
N PRO A 104 -11.34 -18.05 -1.54
CA PRO A 104 -11.39 -16.95 -2.49
C PRO A 104 -10.80 -15.65 -1.94
N VAL A 105 -9.89 -15.03 -2.69
CA VAL A 105 -9.28 -13.76 -2.30
C VAL A 105 -10.29 -12.62 -2.41
N CYS A 106 -10.50 -11.90 -1.32
CA CYS A 106 -11.29 -10.68 -1.34
C CYS A 106 -10.44 -9.46 -1.71
N LYS A 107 -10.77 -8.80 -2.83
CA LYS A 107 -10.08 -7.57 -3.24
C LYS A 107 -10.66 -6.35 -2.49
N VAL A 108 -9.78 -5.51 -1.98
CA VAL A 108 -10.10 -4.21 -1.36
C VAL A 108 -9.41 -3.13 -2.18
N ASN A 109 -10.18 -2.20 -2.75
CA ASN A 109 -9.59 -1.04 -3.43
C ASN A 109 -9.15 -0.02 -2.38
N VAL A 110 -7.85 0.30 -2.39
CA VAL A 110 -7.22 1.25 -1.46
C VAL A 110 -7.08 2.65 -2.05
N ALA A 111 -7.20 2.80 -3.37
CA ALA A 111 -6.99 4.09 -4.03
C ALA A 111 -8.03 5.12 -3.58
N GLY A 112 -7.55 6.29 -3.14
CA GLY A 112 -8.39 7.39 -2.66
C GLY A 112 -9.04 7.17 -1.29
N LYS A 113 -8.68 6.12 -0.56
CA LYS A 113 -9.20 5.84 0.79
C LYS A 113 -8.16 6.10 1.87
N SER A 114 -8.61 6.55 3.04
CA SER A 114 -7.78 6.58 4.24
C SER A 114 -7.56 5.17 4.80
N ALA A 115 -6.54 5.00 5.65
CA ALA A 115 -6.30 3.72 6.30
C ALA A 115 -7.50 3.29 7.18
N ASP A 116 -8.20 4.25 7.80
CA ASP A 116 -9.40 3.97 8.59
C ASP A 116 -10.55 3.45 7.73
N GLN A 117 -10.75 4.00 6.52
CA GLN A 117 -11.77 3.53 5.58
C GLN A 117 -11.47 2.12 5.08
N VAL A 118 -10.20 1.83 4.75
CA VAL A 118 -9.76 0.50 4.32
C VAL A 118 -9.94 -0.52 5.45
N ALA A 119 -9.53 -0.19 6.67
CA ALA A 119 -9.68 -1.07 7.83
C ALA A 119 -11.16 -1.32 8.15
N GLY A 120 -12.02 -0.30 8.08
CA GLY A 120 -13.47 -0.46 8.24
C GLY A 120 -14.09 -1.40 7.21
N GLU A 121 -13.68 -1.32 5.94
CA GLU A 121 -14.14 -2.24 4.90
C GLU A 121 -13.72 -3.70 5.19
N ILE A 122 -12.50 -3.89 5.68
CA ILE A 122 -11.99 -5.22 6.07
C ILE A 122 -12.81 -5.77 7.25
N VAL A 123 -13.03 -4.98 8.31
CA VAL A 123 -13.83 -5.40 9.47
C VAL A 123 -15.25 -5.76 9.05
N ALA A 124 -15.87 -4.97 8.16
CA ALA A 124 -17.20 -5.26 7.64
C ALA A 124 -17.25 -6.60 6.88
N LYS A 125 -16.19 -6.91 6.11
CA LYS A 125 -16.07 -8.18 5.38
C LYS A 125 -15.77 -9.37 6.30
N LEU A 126 -15.06 -9.15 7.40
CA LEU A 126 -14.81 -10.17 8.42
C LEU A 126 -16.06 -10.52 9.22
N GLY A 127 -17.12 -9.71 9.19
CA GLY A 127 -18.41 -10.07 9.78
C GLY A 127 -18.35 -10.48 11.25
N ALA A 128 -18.97 -11.62 11.58
CA ALA A 128 -19.03 -12.13 12.94
C ALA A 128 -17.69 -12.76 13.37
N GLU A 129 -16.90 -13.21 12.38
CA GLU A 129 -15.62 -13.89 12.52
C GLU A 129 -14.56 -12.97 13.13
N ALA A 130 -14.70 -11.65 12.92
CA ALA A 130 -13.92 -10.63 13.61
C ALA A 130 -13.97 -10.76 15.15
N SER A 131 -15.06 -11.29 15.71
CA SER A 131 -15.26 -11.47 17.15
C SER A 131 -15.07 -12.91 17.63
N THR A 132 -15.25 -13.90 16.77
CA THR A 132 -15.07 -15.32 17.14
C THR A 132 -13.65 -15.84 16.88
N GLY A 133 -12.85 -15.11 16.11
CA GLY A 133 -11.48 -15.44 15.76
C GLY A 133 -11.36 -15.95 14.32
N CYS A 134 -10.42 -15.36 13.57
CA CYS A 134 -10.10 -15.74 12.20
C CYS A 134 -8.63 -15.44 11.88
N VAL A 135 -8.08 -16.09 10.86
CA VAL A 135 -6.79 -15.72 10.27
C VAL A 135 -7.04 -14.85 9.05
N LEU A 136 -6.55 -13.62 9.07
CA LEU A 136 -6.60 -12.70 7.93
C LEU A 136 -5.21 -12.63 7.28
N VAL A 137 -5.14 -12.94 5.99
CA VAL A 137 -3.92 -12.77 5.20
C VAL A 137 -4.05 -11.52 4.34
N LEU A 138 -3.28 -10.48 4.65
CA LEU A 138 -3.21 -9.26 3.86
C LEU A 138 -2.12 -9.35 2.80
N GLN A 139 -2.53 -9.35 1.53
CA GLN A 139 -1.65 -9.39 0.38
C GLN A 139 -1.67 -8.04 -0.34
N GLY A 140 -0.51 -7.57 -0.77
CA GLY A 140 -0.38 -6.31 -1.51
C GLY A 140 1.07 -5.98 -1.79
N LEU A 141 1.30 -5.13 -2.79
CA LEU A 141 2.64 -4.68 -3.16
C LEU A 141 3.30 -3.90 -2.01
N SER A 142 4.62 -3.82 -1.99
CA SER A 142 5.31 -2.94 -1.05
C SER A 142 4.86 -1.47 -1.24
N GLY A 143 4.82 -0.71 -0.14
CA GLY A 143 4.37 0.69 -0.16
C GLY A 143 2.85 0.93 -0.22
N THR A 144 2.00 -0.09 -0.35
CA THR A 144 0.52 0.09 -0.45
C THR A 144 -0.20 0.28 0.89
N GLY A 145 0.52 0.55 1.98
CA GLY A 145 -0.09 0.83 3.29
C GLY A 145 -0.55 -0.40 4.10
N LYS A 146 0.01 -1.60 3.84
CA LYS A 146 -0.33 -2.83 4.60
C LYS A 146 -0.11 -2.64 6.11
N GLY A 147 1.09 -2.19 6.51
CA GLY A 147 1.44 -1.97 7.91
C GLY A 147 0.53 -0.94 8.59
N THR A 148 0.26 0.18 7.92
CA THR A 148 -0.68 1.19 8.40
C THR A 148 -2.09 0.62 8.59
N THR A 149 -2.57 -0.18 7.63
CA THR A 149 -3.88 -0.85 7.72
C THR A 149 -3.93 -1.83 8.89
N VAL A 150 -2.87 -2.61 9.10
CA VAL A 150 -2.75 -3.50 10.26
C VAL A 150 -2.81 -2.74 11.57
N SER A 151 -2.08 -1.64 11.72
CA SER A 151 -2.14 -0.82 12.95
C SER A 151 -3.55 -0.28 13.22
N LYS A 152 -4.33 0.04 12.17
CA LYS A 152 -5.74 0.41 12.33
C LYS A 152 -6.60 -0.78 12.77
N LEU A 153 -6.39 -1.97 12.20
CA LEU A 153 -7.10 -3.18 12.57
C LEU A 153 -6.82 -3.59 14.03
N GLU A 154 -5.58 -3.44 14.50
CA GLU A 154 -5.21 -3.70 15.89
C GLU A 154 -5.91 -2.78 16.88
N MET A 155 -6.23 -1.54 16.48
CA MET A 155 -7.03 -0.62 17.30
C MET A 155 -8.54 -0.93 17.26
N LEU A 156 -9.04 -1.48 16.14
CA LEU A 156 -10.47 -1.72 15.93
C LEU A 156 -10.94 -3.08 16.47
N LEU A 157 -10.06 -4.08 16.50
CA LEU A 157 -10.38 -5.45 16.86
C LEU A 157 -9.89 -5.79 18.27
N PRO A 158 -10.70 -6.47 19.10
CA PRO A 158 -10.41 -6.65 20.52
C PRO A 158 -9.24 -7.59 20.83
N LYS A 159 -8.85 -8.47 19.87
CA LYS A 159 -7.80 -9.49 20.03
C LYS A 159 -7.04 -9.72 18.73
N CYS A 160 -6.54 -8.65 18.12
CA CYS A 160 -5.75 -8.74 16.89
C CYS A 160 -4.25 -8.81 17.23
N VAL A 161 -3.55 -9.77 16.63
CA VAL A 161 -2.09 -9.89 16.71
C VAL A 161 -1.57 -9.97 15.29
N CYS A 162 -0.73 -9.00 14.91
CA CYS A 162 -0.02 -9.05 13.64
C CYS A 162 1.16 -10.03 13.70
N TRP A 163 1.28 -10.86 12.66
CA TRP A 163 2.52 -11.56 12.36
C TRP A 163 3.04 -11.12 10.99
N SER A 164 4.35 -10.88 10.91
CA SER A 164 5.04 -10.60 9.66
C SER A 164 6.39 -11.32 9.68
N ASN A 165 6.97 -11.53 8.51
CA ASN A 165 8.28 -12.14 8.38
C ASN A 165 9.34 -11.17 8.95
N GLY A 166 9.62 -11.28 10.26
CA GLY A 166 10.45 -10.33 11.02
C GLY A 166 10.02 -10.08 12.47
N ASN A 167 8.84 -10.58 12.88
CA ASN A 167 8.38 -10.61 14.29
C ASN A 167 8.48 -12.01 14.91
#